data_AF-A0AAY4CWI6-F1
#
_entry.id   AF-A0AAY4CWI6-F1
#
_cell.length_a   1.000
_cell.length_b   1.000
_cell.length_c   1.000
_cell.angle_alpha   90.00
_cell.angle_beta   90.00
_cell.angle_gamma   90.00
#
_symmetry.space_group_name_H-M   'P 1'
#
loop_
_entity.id
_entity.type
_entity.pdbx_description
1 polymer ?
#
loop_
_entity_poly.entity_id
_entity_poly.type
_entity_poly.pdbx_seq_one_letter_code
_entity_poly.pdbx_strand_id
1 'polypeptide(L)'
;GRHFNQTYLDHYDMKEDGTGKTSEDDGIEKDNLAILEKIRKNHRQDHLNGAVSGSVQASDRLMKELREIYRSQSYKTGIYSVELVSDSLYDWHVKLRTVDPDSPLHSDLQVLKEKEGMDYILLSFSYKDNFPFDPPFVRVVSPVLSGGYVLGGGALCMELLTKQGWSSAYSIESVIMQINATLVKGKARVQFGANKNQYNLARAQQSYKSLVQIHEKNGWYTPPKEDG
;
A
#
# COMPACT_ATOMS: atom_id res chain seq x y z
N GLY A 1 14.38 -42.46 51.08
CA GLY A 1 13.74 -41.14 51.25
C GLY A 1 14.20 -40.29 50.08
N ARG A 2 13.30 -39.84 49.20
CA ARG A 2 12.44 -38.66 49.38
C ARG A 2 13.23 -37.46 49.91
N HIS A 3 13.63 -36.57 49.00
CA HIS A 3 13.24 -35.17 49.08
C HIS A 3 13.12 -34.58 47.67
N PHE A 4 11.87 -34.25 47.35
CA PHE A 4 11.41 -33.37 46.27
C PHE A 4 11.45 -31.91 46.76
N ASN A 5 11.31 -30.97 45.81
CA ASN A 5 10.99 -29.52 45.89
C ASN A 5 12.17 -28.61 45.47
N GLN A 6 12.02 -27.55 44.68
CA GLN A 6 10.88 -26.95 43.96
C GLN A 6 11.47 -25.81 43.09
N THR A 7 11.05 -25.74 41.81
CA THR A 7 10.87 -24.53 40.96
C THR A 7 11.97 -23.46 40.83
N TYR A 8 12.41 -23.25 39.59
CA TYR A 8 12.49 -21.91 38.98
C TYR A 8 11.91 -22.02 37.56
N LEU A 9 10.57 -22.00 37.48
CA LEU A 9 9.86 -21.62 36.27
C LEU A 9 9.73 -20.10 36.37
N ASP A 10 10.59 -19.38 35.64
CA ASP A 10 10.43 -17.95 35.46
C ASP A 10 9.16 -17.72 34.63
N HIS A 11 8.05 -17.52 35.35
CA HIS A 11 6.85 -16.88 34.83
C HIS A 11 7.24 -15.45 34.45
N TYR A 12 7.57 -15.25 33.17
CA TYR A 12 7.49 -13.94 32.56
C TYR A 12 6.01 -13.55 32.53
N ASP A 13 5.59 -12.88 33.60
CA ASP A 13 4.27 -12.27 33.76
C ASP A 13 4.18 -11.13 32.73
N MET A 14 3.74 -11.48 31.52
CA MET A 14 3.35 -10.51 30.49
C MET A 14 2.14 -9.78 31.05
N LYS A 15 2.38 -8.63 31.69
CA LYS A 15 1.32 -7.71 32.10
C LYS A 15 0.40 -7.50 30.89
N GLU A 16 -0.86 -7.91 31.05
CA GLU A 16 -1.95 -7.45 30.22
C GLU A 16 -2.07 -5.94 30.44
N ASP A 17 -1.30 -5.17 29.67
CA ASP A 17 -1.61 -3.76 29.50
C ASP A 17 -2.94 -3.70 28.76
N GLY A 18 -3.96 -3.39 29.56
CA GLY A 18 -5.34 -3.25 29.15
C GLY A 18 -5.52 -2.28 28.00
N THR A 19 -6.75 -2.24 27.51
CA THR A 19 -7.31 -1.41 26.43
C THR A 19 -7.13 0.11 26.67
N GLY A 20 -5.89 0.56 26.78
CA GLY A 20 -5.50 1.94 26.92
C GLY A 20 -5.35 2.51 25.53
N LYS A 21 -6.23 3.44 25.18
CA LYS A 21 -6.01 4.38 24.08
C LYS A 21 -4.60 4.96 24.26
N THR A 22 -3.63 4.49 23.48
CA THR A 22 -2.30 5.09 23.51
C THR A 22 -2.42 6.50 22.91
N SER A 23 -1.59 7.46 23.30
CA SER A 23 -1.57 8.80 22.66
C SER A 23 -1.31 8.71 21.15
N GLU A 24 -0.79 7.57 20.69
CA GLU A 24 -0.64 7.27 19.27
C GLU A 24 -1.98 6.99 18.59
N ASP A 25 -3.02 6.54 19.28
CA ASP A 25 -4.28 6.17 18.62
C ASP A 25 -5.26 7.36 18.52
N ASP A 26 -4.82 8.54 18.94
CA ASP A 26 -5.60 9.78 18.88
C ASP A 26 -5.88 10.21 17.44
N GLY A 27 -7.14 10.58 17.18
CA GLY A 27 -7.61 11.01 15.87
C GLY A 27 -7.89 9.87 14.88
N ILE A 28 -7.83 8.60 15.29
CA ILE A 28 -8.23 7.45 14.47
C ILE A 28 -9.69 7.08 14.76
N GLU A 29 -10.46 6.81 13.72
CA GLU A 29 -11.87 6.35 13.84
C GLU A 29 -11.97 4.96 14.45
N LYS A 30 -13.08 4.67 15.13
CA LYS A 30 -13.28 3.42 15.88
C LYS A 30 -13.12 2.16 15.03
N ASP A 31 -13.62 2.19 13.80
CA ASP A 31 -13.55 1.03 12.89
C ASP A 31 -12.11 0.74 12.46
N ASN A 32 -11.33 1.79 12.20
CA ASN A 32 -9.91 1.68 11.87
C ASN A 32 -9.08 1.21 13.09
N LEU A 33 -9.44 1.64 14.31
CA LEU A 33 -8.84 1.11 15.54
C LEU A 33 -9.11 -0.38 15.71
N ALA A 34 -10.33 -0.84 15.42
CA ALA A 34 -10.67 -2.26 15.48
C ALA A 34 -9.85 -3.09 14.48
N ILE A 35 -9.58 -2.56 13.30
CA ILE A 35 -8.67 -3.18 12.31
C ILE A 35 -7.25 -3.29 12.88
N LEU A 36 -6.69 -2.21 13.44
CA LEU A 36 -5.35 -2.22 14.04
C LEU A 36 -5.23 -3.25 15.18
N GLU A 37 -6.24 -3.32 16.05
CA GLU A 37 -6.29 -4.31 17.13
C GLU A 37 -6.39 -5.75 16.62
N LYS A 38 -7.19 -5.99 15.58
CA LYS A 38 -7.29 -7.30 14.92
C LYS A 38 -5.93 -7.74 14.38
N ILE A 39 -5.20 -6.84 13.71
CA ILE A 39 -3.87 -7.14 13.15
C ILE A 39 -2.87 -7.46 14.27
N ARG A 40 -2.84 -6.67 15.35
CA ARG A 40 -1.97 -6.91 16.52
C ARG A 40 -2.21 -8.31 17.11
N LYS A 41 -3.47 -8.71 17.24
CA LYS A 41 -3.85 -10.04 17.74
C LYS A 41 -3.42 -11.16 16.80
N ASN A 42 -3.69 -11.02 15.50
CA ASN A 42 -3.31 -12.01 14.50
C ASN A 42 -1.79 -12.20 14.44
N HIS A 43 -1.03 -11.10 14.40
CA HIS A 43 0.43 -11.15 14.37
C HIS A 43 1.00 -11.85 15.60
N ARG A 44 0.46 -11.57 16.81
CA ARG A 44 0.86 -12.28 18.04
C ARG A 44 0.59 -13.79 17.92
N GLN A 45 -0.56 -14.18 17.37
CA GLN A 45 -0.91 -15.58 17.19
C GLN A 45 0.00 -16.28 16.17
N ASP A 46 0.33 -15.61 15.07
CA ASP A 46 1.23 -16.15 14.05
C ASP A 46 2.66 -16.35 14.58
N HIS A 47 3.13 -15.45 15.44
CA HIS A 47 4.38 -15.60 16.18
C HIS A 47 4.38 -16.84 17.07
N LEU A 48 3.30 -17.07 17.81
CA LEU A 48 3.15 -18.26 18.66
C LEU A 48 3.08 -19.56 17.83
N ASN A 49 2.51 -19.50 16.63
CA ASN A 49 2.33 -20.65 15.74
C ASN A 49 3.53 -20.89 14.81
N GLY A 50 4.57 -20.04 14.83
CA GLY A 50 5.70 -20.12 13.90
C GLY A 50 5.32 -19.84 12.44
N ALA A 51 4.18 -19.18 12.20
CA ALA A 51 3.62 -18.89 10.88
C ALA A 51 3.85 -17.42 10.46
N VAL A 52 4.86 -16.76 11.03
CA VAL A 52 5.13 -15.33 10.83
C VAL A 52 5.43 -15.03 9.36
N SER A 53 4.69 -14.07 8.80
CA SER A 53 5.02 -13.47 7.51
C SER A 53 5.91 -12.25 7.71
N GLY A 54 6.99 -12.17 6.94
CA GLY A 54 7.92 -11.06 6.92
C GLY A 54 8.83 -10.91 8.14
N SER A 55 9.36 -9.70 8.34
CA SER A 55 10.29 -9.39 9.43
C SER A 55 9.63 -8.51 10.49
N VAL A 56 10.08 -8.60 11.75
CA VAL A 56 9.57 -7.75 12.84
C VAL A 56 9.69 -6.26 12.50
N GLN A 57 10.83 -5.87 11.92
CA GLN A 57 11.09 -4.47 11.53
C GLN A 57 10.12 -3.98 10.44
N ALA A 58 9.86 -4.81 9.43
CA ALA A 58 8.90 -4.48 8.37
C ALA A 58 7.47 -4.41 8.92
N SER A 59 7.06 -5.38 9.74
CA SER A 59 5.75 -5.40 10.38
C SER A 59 5.52 -4.16 11.26
N ASP A 60 6.49 -3.79 12.09
CA ASP A 60 6.40 -2.60 12.96
C ASP A 60 6.27 -1.32 12.13
N ARG A 61 7.07 -1.20 11.05
CA ARG A 61 6.99 -0.06 10.15
C ARG A 61 5.65 -0.01 9.42
N LEU A 62 5.13 -1.13 8.92
CA LEU A 62 3.84 -1.18 8.22
C LEU A 62 2.68 -0.83 9.16
N MET A 63 2.71 -1.30 10.41
CA MET A 63 1.74 -0.91 11.43
C MET A 63 1.76 0.59 11.70
N LYS A 64 2.95 1.20 11.72
CA LYS A 64 3.10 2.65 11.87
C LYS A 64 2.51 3.40 10.66
N GLU A 65 2.84 2.99 9.44
CA GLU A 65 2.33 3.60 8.21
C GLU A 65 0.79 3.53 8.12
N LEU A 66 0.21 2.37 8.44
CA LEU A 66 -1.25 2.22 8.44
C LEU A 66 -1.91 3.12 9.49
N ARG A 67 -1.30 3.24 10.68
CA ARG A 67 -1.76 4.17 11.73
C ARG A 67 -1.69 5.63 11.27
N GLU A 68 -0.60 6.02 10.62
CA GLU A 68 -0.44 7.38 10.08
C GLU A 68 -1.47 7.68 8.99
N ILE A 69 -1.71 6.74 8.07
CA ILE A 69 -2.76 6.84 7.06
C ILE A 69 -4.13 7.07 7.70
N TYR A 70 -4.51 6.29 8.70
CA TYR A 70 -5.82 6.43 9.35
C TYR A 70 -5.99 7.76 10.11
N ARG A 71 -4.90 8.41 10.53
CA ARG A 71 -4.93 9.76 11.11
C ARG A 71 -4.99 10.87 10.05
N SER A 72 -4.52 10.60 8.84
CA SER A 72 -4.33 11.59 7.79
C SER A 72 -5.62 12.23 7.31
N GLN A 73 -5.55 13.50 6.87
CA GLN A 73 -6.70 14.19 6.29
C GLN A 73 -7.05 13.65 4.90
N SER A 74 -6.06 13.19 4.13
CA SER A 74 -6.28 12.63 2.80
C SER A 74 -7.14 11.36 2.85
N TYR A 75 -6.91 10.50 3.85
CA TYR A 75 -7.75 9.33 4.12
C TYR A 75 -9.14 9.73 4.63
N LYS A 76 -9.21 10.62 5.63
CA LYS A 76 -10.48 11.05 6.25
C LYS A 76 -11.43 11.77 5.29
N THR A 77 -10.89 12.51 4.33
CA THR A 77 -11.68 13.16 3.28
C THR A 77 -12.07 12.21 2.15
N GLY A 78 -11.63 10.95 2.21
CA GLY A 78 -12.03 9.90 1.27
C GLY A 78 -11.31 9.97 -0.07
N ILE A 79 -10.16 10.65 -0.19
CA ILE A 79 -9.37 10.67 -1.43
C ILE A 79 -9.01 9.25 -1.85
N TYR A 80 -8.66 8.41 -0.88
CA TYR A 80 -8.43 7.00 -1.06
C TYR A 80 -8.94 6.20 0.14
N SER A 81 -9.11 4.89 -0.04
CA SER A 81 -9.34 3.93 1.05
C SER A 81 -8.33 2.79 0.99
N VAL A 82 -8.05 2.17 2.14
CA VAL A 82 -7.08 1.07 2.28
C VAL A 82 -7.77 -0.16 2.86
N GLU A 83 -7.58 -1.31 2.23
CA GLU A 83 -8.09 -2.61 2.66
C GLU A 83 -6.95 -3.63 2.67
N LEU A 84 -6.80 -4.41 3.74
CA LEU A 84 -5.81 -5.49 3.79
C LEU A 84 -6.33 -6.73 3.06
N VAL A 85 -5.50 -7.30 2.18
CA VAL A 85 -5.87 -8.48 1.41
C VAL A 85 -5.69 -9.71 2.29
N SER A 86 -6.77 -10.45 2.55
CA SER A 86 -6.75 -11.63 3.42
C SER A 86 -6.15 -11.35 4.80
N ASP A 87 -6.43 -10.16 5.37
CA ASP A 87 -5.86 -9.68 6.63
C ASP A 87 -4.31 -9.60 6.65
N SER A 88 -3.65 -9.67 5.49
CA SER A 88 -2.19 -9.55 5.36
C SER A 88 -1.74 -8.10 5.54
N LEU A 89 -0.83 -7.87 6.49
CA LEU A 89 -0.17 -6.58 6.64
C LEU A 89 0.79 -6.29 5.47
N TYR A 90 1.13 -7.28 4.65
CA TYR A 90 2.07 -7.16 3.54
C TYR A 90 1.40 -6.98 2.18
N ASP A 91 0.06 -7.06 2.09
CA ASP A 91 -0.66 -6.93 0.83
C ASP A 91 -1.89 -6.03 1.00
N TRP A 92 -1.86 -4.84 0.40
CA TRP A 92 -2.92 -3.84 0.55
C TRP A 92 -3.60 -3.57 -0.78
N HIS A 93 -4.91 -3.39 -0.73
CA HIS A 93 -5.72 -2.81 -1.76
C HIS A 93 -5.99 -1.34 -1.43
N VAL A 94 -5.49 -0.45 -2.28
CA VAL A 94 -5.72 0.99 -2.16
C VAL A 94 -6.64 1.43 -3.27
N LYS A 95 -7.82 1.95 -2.94
CA LYS A 95 -8.79 2.47 -3.91
C LYS A 95 -8.64 3.99 -3.98
N LEU A 96 -8.15 4.53 -5.08
CA LEU A 96 -8.17 5.98 -5.35
C LEU A 96 -9.57 6.37 -5.81
N ARG A 97 -10.27 7.16 -5.00
CA ARG A 97 -11.68 7.56 -5.24
C ARG A 97 -11.80 8.96 -5.77
N THR A 98 -10.92 9.85 -5.32
CA THR A 98 -10.88 11.24 -5.76
C THR A 98 -9.57 11.50 -6.49
N VAL A 99 -9.68 11.88 -7.76
CA VAL A 99 -8.61 12.44 -8.58
C VAL A 99 -8.94 13.90 -8.88
N ASP A 100 -7.99 14.65 -9.44
CA ASP A 100 -8.20 16.05 -9.82
C ASP A 100 -9.49 16.23 -10.64
N PRO A 101 -10.48 17.01 -10.15
CA PRO A 101 -11.78 17.16 -10.80
C PRO A 101 -11.70 17.80 -12.20
N ASP A 102 -10.64 18.55 -12.49
CA ASP A 102 -10.43 19.17 -13.81
C ASP A 102 -9.77 18.21 -14.81
N SER A 103 -9.36 17.02 -14.36
CA SER A 103 -8.71 16.03 -15.21
C SER A 103 -9.73 15.22 -16.04
N PRO A 104 -9.40 14.84 -17.29
CA PRO A 104 -10.22 13.89 -18.06
C PRO A 104 -10.38 12.53 -17.37
N LEU A 105 -9.42 12.14 -16.51
CA LEU A 105 -9.50 10.93 -15.70
C LEU A 105 -10.69 10.98 -14.72
N HIS A 106 -10.96 12.14 -14.13
CA HIS A 106 -12.11 12.31 -13.25
C HIS A 106 -13.42 12.03 -13.99
N SER A 107 -13.61 12.62 -15.18
CA SER A 107 -14.79 12.38 -16.02
C SER A 107 -14.92 10.91 -16.41
N ASP A 108 -13.79 10.26 -16.75
CA ASP A 108 -13.79 8.83 -17.08
C ASP A 108 -14.26 7.98 -15.89
N LEU A 109 -13.89 8.31 -14.64
CA LEU A 109 -14.34 7.59 -13.44
C LEU A 109 -15.84 7.78 -13.17
N GLN A 110 -16.43 8.95 -13.50
CA GLN A 110 -17.88 9.13 -13.43
C GLN A 110 -18.60 8.24 -14.46
N VAL A 111 -18.09 8.16 -15.69
CA VAL A 111 -18.63 7.26 -16.72
C VAL A 111 -18.48 5.79 -16.30
N LEU A 112 -17.36 5.42 -15.66
CA LEU A 112 -17.15 4.08 -15.15
C LEU A 112 -18.15 3.73 -14.03
N LYS A 113 -18.48 4.70 -13.18
CA LYS A 113 -19.51 4.55 -12.15
C LYS A 113 -20.87 4.26 -12.75
N GLU A 114 -21.26 5.02 -13.77
CA GLU A 114 -22.53 4.85 -14.47
C GLU A 114 -22.63 3.50 -15.18
N LYS A 115 -21.54 3.04 -15.81
CA LYS A 115 -21.54 1.82 -16.63
C LYS A 115 -21.31 0.53 -15.83
N GLU A 116 -20.44 0.58 -14.83
CA GLU A 116 -19.94 -0.61 -14.13
C GLU A 116 -20.10 -0.55 -12.60
N GLY A 117 -20.65 0.53 -12.06
CA GLY A 117 -20.79 0.72 -10.62
C GLY A 117 -19.46 0.93 -9.89
N MET A 118 -18.38 1.22 -10.61
CA MET A 118 -17.03 1.42 -10.08
C MET A 118 -16.58 2.86 -10.32
N ASP A 119 -16.22 3.58 -9.26
CA ASP A 119 -15.77 4.98 -9.30
C ASP A 119 -14.36 5.18 -8.75
N TYR A 120 -13.52 4.15 -8.83
CA TYR A 120 -12.18 4.17 -8.26
C TYR A 120 -11.16 3.46 -9.13
N ILE A 121 -9.89 3.82 -8.91
CA ILE A 121 -8.73 3.08 -9.41
C ILE A 121 -8.22 2.20 -8.27
N LEU A 122 -8.24 0.89 -8.46
CA LEU A 122 -7.73 -0.09 -7.51
C LEU A 122 -6.24 -0.30 -7.76
N LEU A 123 -5.43 0.01 -6.76
CA LEU A 123 -4.02 -0.30 -6.67
C LEU A 123 -3.80 -1.47 -5.74
N SER A 124 -2.81 -2.31 -6.04
CA SER A 124 -2.31 -3.37 -5.17
C SER A 124 -0.88 -3.01 -4.78
N PHE A 125 -0.67 -2.89 -3.47
CA PHE A 125 0.63 -2.69 -2.84
C PHE A 125 1.06 -4.02 -2.23
N SER A 126 2.26 -4.47 -2.55
CA SER A 126 2.86 -5.67 -1.97
C SER A 126 4.22 -5.32 -1.37
N TYR A 127 4.37 -5.61 -0.09
CA TYR A 127 5.55 -5.32 0.71
C TYR A 127 6.37 -6.59 0.91
N LYS A 128 7.68 -6.43 1.13
CA LYS A 128 8.60 -7.53 1.43
C LYS A 128 9.22 -7.34 2.81
N ASP A 129 9.88 -8.39 3.28
CA ASP A 129 10.55 -8.48 4.58
C ASP A 129 11.60 -7.39 4.82
N ASN A 130 12.16 -6.83 3.74
CA ASN A 130 13.17 -5.77 3.77
C ASN A 130 12.56 -4.35 3.69
N PHE A 131 11.24 -4.21 3.71
CA PHE A 131 10.60 -2.90 3.88
C PHE A 131 10.99 -2.32 5.26
N PRO A 132 11.36 -1.03 5.38
CA PRO A 132 11.23 0.05 4.40
C PRO A 132 12.47 0.30 3.53
N PHE A 133 13.48 -0.56 3.53
CA PHE A 133 14.70 -0.37 2.73
C PHE A 133 14.46 -0.65 1.25
N ASP A 134 13.63 -1.64 0.92
CA ASP A 134 13.11 -1.84 -0.43
C ASP A 134 11.72 -1.17 -0.59
N PRO A 135 11.40 -0.61 -1.78
CA PRO A 135 10.09 -0.04 -2.05
C PRO A 135 8.99 -1.11 -2.09
N PRO A 136 7.72 -0.72 -1.85
CA PRO A 136 6.60 -1.58 -2.18
C PRO A 136 6.55 -1.83 -3.69
N PHE A 137 6.15 -3.04 -4.08
CA PHE A 137 5.72 -3.28 -5.46
C PHE A 137 4.27 -2.81 -5.62
N VAL A 138 4.05 -1.81 -6.47
CA VAL A 138 2.72 -1.23 -6.70
C VAL A 138 2.29 -1.47 -8.14
N ARG A 139 1.03 -1.88 -8.31
CA ARG A 139 0.40 -2.05 -9.62
C ARG A 139 -1.06 -1.61 -9.62
N VAL A 140 -1.54 -1.20 -10.78
CA VAL A 140 -2.97 -1.04 -11.07
C VAL A 140 -3.59 -2.42 -11.25
N VAL A 141 -4.69 -2.66 -10.55
CA VAL A 141 -5.53 -3.85 -10.67
C VAL A 141 -6.68 -3.58 -11.64
N SER A 142 -7.36 -2.45 -11.47
CA SER A 142 -8.48 -2.00 -12.30
C SER A 142 -8.73 -0.50 -12.11
N PRO A 143 -9.37 0.20 -13.06
CA PRO A 143 -9.65 -0.23 -14.42
C PRO A 143 -8.35 -0.30 -15.25
N VAL A 144 -8.48 -0.71 -16.51
CA VAL A 144 -7.37 -0.61 -17.47
C VAL A 144 -7.19 0.85 -17.84
N LEU A 145 -5.95 1.32 -17.81
CA LEU A 145 -5.60 2.72 -18.08
C LEU A 145 -4.69 2.83 -19.29
N SER A 146 -4.80 3.92 -20.03
CA SER A 146 -3.81 4.36 -21.02
C SER A 146 -3.19 5.67 -20.56
N GLY A 147 -1.90 5.87 -20.79
CA GLY A 147 -1.17 7.03 -20.22
C GLY A 147 -0.90 6.84 -18.72
N GLY A 148 -0.67 7.94 -18.00
CA GLY A 148 -0.48 7.92 -16.54
C GLY A 148 0.79 7.21 -16.07
N TYR A 149 1.75 6.95 -16.97
CA TYR A 149 2.91 6.11 -16.70
C TYR A 149 2.54 4.66 -16.29
N VAL A 150 1.34 4.19 -16.67
CA VAL A 150 0.92 2.81 -16.45
C VAL A 150 1.41 1.93 -17.61
N LEU A 151 2.19 0.91 -17.28
CA LEU A 151 2.77 -0.03 -18.22
C LEU A 151 1.86 -1.25 -18.44
N GLY A 152 2.22 -2.06 -19.43
CA GLY A 152 1.58 -3.35 -19.69
C GLY A 152 1.51 -4.21 -18.42
N GLY A 153 0.37 -4.87 -18.21
CA GLY A 153 0.14 -5.67 -16.99
C GLY A 153 -0.26 -4.87 -15.75
N GLY A 154 -0.20 -3.53 -15.79
CA GLY A 154 -0.61 -2.64 -14.70
C GLY A 154 0.55 -2.12 -13.84
N ALA A 155 1.81 -2.36 -14.20
CA ALA A 155 2.95 -1.79 -13.46
C ALA A 155 3.01 -0.27 -13.59
N LEU A 156 3.57 0.41 -12.60
CA LEU A 156 3.78 1.86 -12.62
C LEU A 156 5.23 2.20 -12.96
N CYS A 157 5.43 3.08 -13.93
CA CYS A 157 6.72 3.66 -14.29
C CYS A 157 6.96 4.92 -13.46
N MET A 158 7.45 4.73 -12.23
CA MET A 158 7.70 5.83 -11.28
C MET A 158 9.03 5.61 -10.57
N GLU A 159 9.91 6.62 -10.62
CA GLU A 159 11.27 6.56 -10.07
C GLU A 159 11.26 6.20 -8.58
N LEU A 160 10.37 6.79 -7.79
CA LEU A 160 10.24 6.48 -6.35
C LEU A 160 9.90 5.02 -6.05
N LEU A 161 9.37 4.25 -7.00
CA LEU A 161 9.07 2.82 -6.83
C LEU A 161 10.24 1.92 -7.28
N THR A 162 11.40 2.52 -7.57
CA THR A 162 12.62 1.81 -7.93
C THR A 162 13.67 1.95 -6.84
N LYS A 163 14.65 1.04 -6.81
CA LYS A 163 15.72 1.08 -5.81
C LYS A 163 16.52 2.38 -5.82
N GLN A 164 16.62 3.03 -6.98
CA GLN A 164 17.36 4.26 -7.18
C GLN A 164 16.62 5.48 -6.64
N GLY A 165 15.30 5.53 -6.82
CA GLY A 165 14.47 6.66 -6.40
C GLY A 165 13.78 6.49 -5.04
N TRP A 166 13.71 5.27 -4.52
CA TRP A 166 13.07 4.98 -3.25
C TRP A 166 13.89 5.51 -2.07
N SER A 167 13.19 6.08 -1.10
CA SER A 167 13.73 6.42 0.20
C SER A 167 12.86 5.82 1.28
N SER A 168 13.48 5.15 2.26
CA SER A 168 12.78 4.64 3.44
C SER A 168 12.15 5.76 4.29
N ALA A 169 12.46 7.03 4.02
CA ALA A 169 11.85 8.19 4.64
C ALA A 169 10.48 8.56 4.05
N TYR A 170 10.10 8.04 2.88
CA TYR A 170 8.77 8.27 2.34
C TYR A 170 7.71 7.58 3.20
N SER A 171 6.65 8.32 3.51
CA SER A 171 5.43 7.72 4.06
C SER A 171 4.60 7.10 2.94
N ILE A 172 3.85 6.06 3.26
CA ILE A 172 2.97 5.39 2.29
C ILE A 172 1.82 6.31 1.87
N GLU A 173 1.33 7.18 2.76
CA GLU A 173 0.40 8.25 2.36
C GLU A 173 0.98 9.09 1.21
N SER A 174 2.24 9.54 1.35
CA SER A 174 2.88 10.38 0.33
C SER A 174 3.04 9.64 -1.01
N VAL A 175 3.34 8.34 -0.96
CA VAL A 175 3.43 7.48 -2.15
C VAL A 175 2.07 7.34 -2.83
N ILE A 176 1.00 7.08 -2.07
CA ILE A 176 -0.38 6.99 -2.60
C ILE A 176 -0.78 8.30 -3.28
N MET A 177 -0.53 9.44 -2.62
CA MET A 177 -0.85 10.76 -3.15
C MET A 177 -0.02 11.11 -4.38
N GLN A 178 1.25 10.73 -4.41
CA GLN A 178 2.12 10.96 -5.57
C GLN A 178 1.72 10.09 -6.77
N ILE A 179 1.29 8.84 -6.55
CA ILE A 179 0.70 8.00 -7.61
C ILE A 179 -0.56 8.67 -8.16
N ASN A 180 -1.46 9.12 -7.29
CA ASN A 180 -2.69 9.82 -7.69
C ASN A 180 -2.38 11.04 -8.59
N ALA A 181 -1.47 11.90 -8.15
CA ALA A 181 -1.02 13.06 -8.93
C ALA A 181 -0.32 12.68 -10.25
N THR A 182 0.48 11.61 -10.24
CA THR A 182 1.23 11.15 -11.43
C THR A 182 0.30 10.58 -12.50
N LEU A 183 -0.78 9.90 -12.11
CA LEU A 183 -1.80 9.42 -13.05
C LEU A 183 -2.44 10.61 -13.77
N VAL A 184 -2.80 11.67 -13.05
CA VAL A 184 -3.36 12.91 -13.63
C VAL A 184 -2.33 13.61 -14.53
N LYS A 185 -1.12 13.86 -14.02
CA LYS A 185 -0.04 14.52 -14.79
C LYS A 185 0.31 13.75 -16.06
N GLY A 186 0.32 12.42 -16.00
CA GLY A 186 0.54 11.54 -17.13
C GLY A 186 -0.67 11.41 -18.06
N LYS A 187 -1.74 12.18 -17.85
CA LYS A 187 -2.98 12.17 -18.65
C LYS A 187 -3.59 10.77 -18.75
N ALA A 188 -3.63 10.04 -17.63
CA ALA A 188 -4.25 8.72 -17.60
C ALA A 188 -5.71 8.79 -18.06
N ARG A 189 -6.14 7.81 -18.84
CA ARG A 189 -7.53 7.64 -19.31
C ARG A 189 -7.99 6.22 -19.07
N VAL A 190 -9.27 6.03 -18.80
CA VAL A 190 -9.86 4.70 -18.70
C VAL A 190 -10.03 4.11 -20.09
N GLN A 191 -9.49 2.92 -20.32
CA GLN A 191 -9.70 2.17 -21.55
C GLN A 191 -10.99 1.36 -21.46
N PHE A 192 -12.11 1.99 -21.81
CA PHE A 192 -13.41 1.32 -21.84
C PHE A 192 -13.43 0.17 -22.84
N GLY A 193 -13.97 -1.00 -22.43
CA GLY A 193 -14.04 -2.20 -23.27
C GLY A 193 -12.74 -3.01 -23.34
N ALA A 194 -11.67 -2.57 -22.67
CA ALA A 194 -10.43 -3.32 -22.65
C ALA A 194 -10.56 -4.61 -21.81
N ASN A 195 -9.86 -5.68 -22.22
CA ASN A 195 -9.93 -6.97 -21.53
C ASN A 195 -9.38 -6.84 -20.10
N LYS A 196 -10.22 -7.09 -19.09
CA LYS A 196 -9.84 -6.97 -17.66
C LYS A 196 -8.66 -7.89 -17.27
N ASN A 197 -8.50 -9.03 -17.95
CA ASN A 197 -7.40 -9.97 -17.68
C ASN A 197 -6.03 -9.49 -18.19
N GLN A 198 -5.97 -8.34 -18.87
CA GLN A 198 -4.71 -7.80 -19.34
C GLN A 198 -3.81 -7.33 -18.19
N TYR A 199 -4.40 -6.93 -17.06
CA TYR A 199 -3.70 -6.59 -15.83
C TYR A 199 -3.64 -7.80 -14.92
N ASN A 200 -2.42 -8.21 -14.59
CA ASN A 200 -2.17 -9.30 -13.65
C ASN A 200 -0.75 -9.17 -13.10
N LEU A 201 -0.51 -9.83 -11.97
CA LEU A 201 0.73 -9.73 -11.23
C LEU A 201 1.96 -10.12 -12.08
N ALA A 202 1.88 -11.23 -12.82
CA ALA A 202 3.01 -11.74 -13.60
C ALA A 202 3.44 -10.75 -14.69
N ARG A 203 2.48 -10.19 -15.43
CA ARG A 203 2.77 -9.18 -16.47
C ARG A 203 3.28 -7.88 -15.86
N ALA A 204 2.70 -7.41 -14.75
CA ALA A 204 3.19 -6.22 -14.06
C ALA A 204 4.64 -6.40 -13.60
N GLN A 205 4.98 -7.54 -12.99
CA GLN A 205 6.34 -7.85 -12.55
C GLN A 205 7.32 -7.92 -13.72
N GLN A 206 6.90 -8.48 -14.86
CA GLN A 206 7.72 -8.51 -16.08
C GLN A 206 8.00 -7.09 -16.58
N SER A 207 6.97 -6.24 -16.71
CA SER A 207 7.13 -4.85 -17.13
C SER A 207 8.02 -4.05 -16.19
N TYR A 208 7.88 -4.25 -14.88
CA TYR A 208 8.74 -3.62 -13.86
C TYR A 208 10.21 -4.04 -13.99
N LYS A 209 10.48 -5.34 -14.19
CA LYS A 209 11.85 -5.82 -14.40
C LYS A 209 12.49 -5.18 -15.63
N SER A 210 11.76 -5.10 -16.74
CA SER A 210 12.24 -4.45 -17.96
C SER A 210 12.49 -2.95 -17.75
N LEU A 211 11.59 -2.28 -17.03
CA LEU A 211 11.71 -0.87 -16.67
C LEU A 211 13.00 -0.59 -15.89
N VAL A 212 13.24 -1.34 -14.80
CA VAL A 212 14.43 -1.14 -13.97
C VAL A 212 15.70 -1.32 -14.79
N GLN A 213 15.78 -2.35 -15.64
CA GLN A 213 16.94 -2.60 -16.51
C GLN A 213 17.19 -1.46 -17.51
N ILE A 214 16.13 -0.88 -18.09
CA ILE A 214 16.26 0.22 -19.05
C ILE A 214 16.74 1.50 -18.35
N HIS A 215 16.18 1.82 -17.19
CA HIS A 215 16.52 3.05 -16.46
C HIS A 215 17.86 2.96 -15.71
N GLU A 216 18.28 1.77 -15.27
CA GLU A 216 19.65 1.56 -14.78
C GLU A 216 20.70 1.86 -15.86
N LYS A 217 20.38 1.58 -17.12
CA LYS A 217 21.29 1.82 -18.24
C LYS A 217 21.25 3.26 -18.75
N ASN A 218 20.06 3.87 -18.80
CA ASN A 218 19.84 5.14 -19.51
C ASN A 218 19.57 6.34 -18.58
N GLY A 219 19.41 6.11 -17.28
CA GLY A 219 19.01 7.13 -16.31
C GLY A 219 17.49 7.39 -16.29
N TRP A 220 17.05 8.11 -15.27
CA TRP A 220 15.70 8.66 -15.19
C TRP A 220 15.69 10.05 -15.82
N TYR A 221 14.80 10.27 -16.79
CA TYR A 221 14.61 11.58 -17.38
C TYR A 221 13.57 12.35 -16.58
N THR A 222 13.97 13.47 -15.98
CA THR A 222 13.08 14.43 -15.35
C THR A 222 12.82 15.56 -16.35
N PRO A 223 11.61 15.70 -16.92
CA PRO A 223 11.31 16.82 -17.79
C PRO A 223 11.54 18.16 -17.06
N PRO A 224 12.02 19.21 -17.73
CA PRO A 224 12.16 20.54 -17.15
C PRO A 224 10.86 21.03 -16.51
N LYS A 225 10.97 21.84 -15.45
CA LYS A 225 9.83 22.32 -14.64
C LYS A 225 8.81 23.20 -15.39
N GLU A 226 9.09 23.57 -16.64
CA GLU A 226 8.35 24.62 -17.38
C GLU A 226 7.12 24.11 -18.16
N ASP A 227 6.87 22.80 -18.22
CA ASP A 227 5.67 22.23 -18.89
C ASP A 227 4.49 22.01 -17.92
N GLY A 228 4.19 23.03 -17.11
CA GLY A 228 3.06 23.07 -16.17
C GLY A 228 1.92 23.96 -16.65
#